data_AF-A0A954XXK3-F1
#
_entry.id   AF-A0A954XXK3-F1
#
_cell.length_a   1.000
_cell.length_b   1.000
_cell.length_c   1.000
_cell.angle_alpha   90.00
_cell.angle_beta   90.00
_cell.angle_gamma   90.00
#
_symmetry.space_group_name_H-M   'P 1'
#
loop_
_entity.id
_entity.type
_entity.pdbx_description
1 polymer ?
#
loop_
_entity_poly.entity_id
_entity_poly.type
_entity_poly.pdbx_seq_one_letter_code
_entity_poly.pdbx_strand_id
1 'polypeptide(L)'
;FPSLLKRVAEAWESERESLFEQARELTEHIREQSSTGRPMPINLDWTKQAVAQLSQSFDPRHGGFGSAPKFPPSPALRLMTLFHAQTADERSLEMLRGMKDVTFDAWQAAAFDTRVYWATTELPKYAAALEELARTRPKAAERVRPYLDHLLAWNGEIAADSTAATLCHAWYEQLYGPGYPGEQLRDQYEGDVPAQLEGLAVAAERLEALHGSWQVPYGELYRIQRRTHVVDLVDLRFDDAADSLPLLAGHGPMGVAFTEYYSPSIDIPLVISQRRRYAIVGTSYLAAWEFAPSGVRGASLIPFGASSDPQSPHFLDQAKLLSERRLKPERFTPQQVSRHAVRTYRP
;
A
#
# COMPACT_ATOMS: atom_id res chain seq x y z
N PHE A 1 -17.24 5.30 -20.33
CA PHE A 1 -18.14 4.71 -19.33
C PHE A 1 -19.58 4.52 -19.83
N PRO A 2 -20.29 5.54 -20.36
CA PRO A 2 -21.68 5.37 -20.80
C PRO A 2 -21.86 4.34 -21.93
N SER A 3 -20.91 4.25 -22.85
CA SER A 3 -20.87 3.25 -23.92
C SER A 3 -20.65 1.83 -23.41
N LEU A 4 -19.80 1.64 -22.39
CA LEU A 4 -19.58 0.36 -21.74
C LEU A 4 -20.83 -0.08 -20.98
N LEU A 5 -21.43 0.82 -20.20
CA LEU A 5 -22.67 0.55 -19.48
C LEU A 5 -23.83 0.23 -20.43
N LYS A 6 -23.92 0.93 -21.58
CA LYS A 6 -24.87 0.60 -22.63
C LYS A 6 -24.63 -0.78 -23.23
N ARG A 7 -23.39 -1.13 -23.58
CA ARG A 7 -23.07 -2.47 -24.09
C ARG A 7 -23.35 -3.57 -23.06
N VAL A 8 -23.08 -3.32 -21.78
CA VAL A 8 -23.41 -4.25 -20.69
C VAL A 8 -24.92 -4.39 -20.54
N ALA A 9 -25.67 -3.30 -20.60
CA ALA A 9 -27.14 -3.34 -20.58
C ALA A 9 -27.72 -4.05 -21.79
N GLU A 10 -27.22 -3.75 -23.00
CA GLU A 10 -27.60 -4.41 -24.25
C GLU A 10 -27.32 -5.91 -24.18
N ALA A 11 -26.10 -6.32 -23.83
CA ALA A 11 -25.75 -7.74 -23.67
C ALA A 11 -26.60 -8.44 -22.58
N TRP A 12 -26.92 -7.75 -21.49
CA TRP A 12 -27.79 -8.30 -20.44
C TRP A 12 -29.24 -8.46 -20.89
N GLU A 13 -29.73 -7.60 -21.79
CA GLU A 13 -31.08 -7.69 -22.35
C GLU A 13 -31.17 -8.69 -23.50
N SER A 14 -30.19 -8.72 -24.42
CA SER A 14 -30.23 -9.52 -25.64
C SER A 14 -29.56 -10.89 -25.53
N GLU A 15 -28.57 -11.07 -24.65
CA GLU A 15 -27.70 -12.25 -24.60
C GLU A 15 -27.67 -12.91 -23.22
N ARG A 16 -28.71 -12.67 -22.41
CA ARG A 16 -28.76 -13.08 -21.00
C ARG A 16 -28.49 -14.57 -20.77
N GLU A 17 -29.06 -15.45 -21.59
CA GLU A 17 -28.84 -16.90 -21.45
C GLU A 17 -27.40 -17.30 -21.77
N SER A 18 -26.79 -16.70 -22.80
CA SER A 18 -25.38 -16.94 -23.14
C SER A 18 -24.45 -16.47 -22.03
N LEU A 19 -24.74 -15.32 -21.42
CA LEU A 19 -23.99 -14.83 -20.26
C LEU A 19 -24.07 -15.78 -19.06
N PHE A 20 -25.24 -16.37 -18.80
CA PHE A 20 -25.39 -17.37 -17.73
C PHE A 20 -24.64 -18.66 -18.03
N GLU A 21 -24.60 -19.09 -19.30
CA GLU A 21 -23.86 -20.29 -19.70
C GLU A 21 -22.35 -20.08 -19.55
N GLN A 22 -21.82 -18.96 -20.04
CA GLN A 22 -20.41 -18.60 -19.87
C GLN A 22 -20.02 -18.47 -18.38
N ALA A 23 -20.92 -17.90 -17.56
CA ALA A 23 -20.70 -17.82 -16.12
C ALA A 23 -20.68 -19.22 -15.45
N ARG A 24 -21.52 -20.15 -15.92
CA ARG A 24 -21.49 -21.56 -15.47
C ARG A 24 -20.18 -22.24 -15.85
N GLU A 25 -19.77 -22.15 -17.12
CA GLU A 25 -18.52 -22.75 -17.59
C GLU A 25 -17.33 -22.25 -16.78
N LEU A 26 -17.24 -20.93 -16.56
CA LEU A 26 -16.19 -20.34 -15.74
C LEU A 26 -16.23 -20.83 -14.28
N THR A 27 -17.44 -20.94 -13.72
CA THR A 27 -17.64 -21.43 -12.34
C THR A 27 -17.20 -22.89 -12.19
N GLU A 28 -17.55 -23.75 -13.14
CA GLU A 28 -17.11 -25.16 -13.14
C GLU A 28 -15.60 -25.26 -13.32
N HIS A 29 -15.00 -24.46 -14.20
CA HIS A 29 -13.55 -24.46 -14.39
C HIS A 29 -12.80 -24.03 -13.11
N ILE A 30 -13.30 -23.02 -12.40
CA ILE A 30 -12.76 -22.62 -11.09
C ILE A 30 -12.95 -23.72 -10.05
N ARG A 31 -14.11 -24.40 -10.04
CA ARG A 31 -14.39 -25.50 -9.11
C ARG A 31 -13.47 -26.69 -9.35
N GLU A 32 -13.24 -27.06 -10.61
CA GLU A 32 -12.30 -28.11 -11.01
C GLU A 32 -10.88 -27.77 -10.58
N GLN A 33 -10.41 -26.53 -10.82
CA GLN A 33 -9.11 -26.06 -10.36
C GLN A 33 -8.98 -25.99 -8.83
N SER A 34 -10.08 -25.74 -8.12
CA SER A 34 -10.13 -25.72 -6.65
C SER A 34 -10.18 -27.13 -6.02
N SER A 35 -10.36 -28.18 -6.83
CA SER A 35 -10.58 -29.57 -6.37
C SER A 35 -9.33 -30.45 -6.37
N THR A 36 -8.12 -29.87 -6.41
CA THR A 36 -6.85 -30.63 -6.45
C THR A 36 -6.44 -31.29 -5.13
N GLY A 37 -7.30 -31.29 -4.11
CA GLY A 37 -7.07 -31.98 -2.84
C GLY A 37 -8.26 -32.84 -2.41
N ARG A 38 -8.00 -34.05 -1.90
CA ARG A 38 -9.01 -34.79 -1.13
C ARG A 38 -9.47 -33.89 0.03
N PRO A 39 -10.78 -33.72 0.27
CA PRO A 39 -11.28 -33.05 1.46
C PRO A 39 -10.76 -33.82 2.67
N MET A 40 -9.70 -33.32 3.28
CA MET A 40 -9.28 -33.78 4.59
C MET A 40 -10.28 -33.22 5.59
N PRO A 41 -10.82 -34.03 6.51
CA PRO A 41 -11.58 -33.48 7.62
C PRO A 41 -10.69 -32.45 8.31
N ILE A 42 -11.16 -31.21 8.41
CA ILE A 42 -10.50 -30.20 9.25
C ILE A 42 -10.56 -30.75 10.68
N ASN A 43 -9.46 -31.30 11.16
CA ASN A 43 -9.35 -31.78 12.52
C ASN A 43 -8.98 -30.59 13.42
N LEU A 44 -9.60 -30.55 14.60
CA LEU A 44 -9.37 -29.57 15.65
C LEU A 44 -7.88 -29.37 15.99
N ASP A 45 -7.05 -30.39 15.84
CA ASP A 45 -5.60 -30.28 16.09
C ASP A 45 -4.87 -29.37 15.08
N TRP A 46 -5.29 -29.38 13.81
CA TRP A 46 -4.76 -28.46 12.80
C TRP A 46 -5.27 -27.03 13.05
N THR A 47 -6.53 -26.91 13.44
CA THR A 47 -7.13 -25.62 13.84
C THR A 47 -6.40 -25.01 15.04
N LYS A 48 -6.08 -25.83 16.05
CA LYS A 48 -5.27 -25.42 17.22
C LYS A 48 -3.90 -24.90 16.81
N GLN A 49 -3.21 -25.60 15.89
CA GLN A 49 -1.89 -25.17 15.42
C GLN A 49 -1.95 -23.86 14.63
N ALA A 50 -2.95 -23.69 13.75
CA ALA A 50 -3.15 -22.45 13.02
C ALA A 50 -3.47 -21.27 13.95
N VAL A 51 -4.35 -21.47 14.94
CA VAL A 51 -4.65 -20.46 15.97
C VAL A 51 -3.39 -20.13 16.79
N ALA A 52 -2.55 -21.10 17.13
CA ALA A 52 -1.30 -20.85 17.84
C ALA A 52 -0.31 -20.01 17.03
N GLN A 53 -0.18 -20.24 15.73
CA GLN A 53 0.66 -19.42 14.84
C GLN A 53 0.12 -18.00 14.69
N LEU A 54 -1.20 -17.84 14.52
CA LEU A 54 -1.84 -16.52 14.53
C LEU A 54 -1.62 -15.82 15.87
N SER A 55 -1.74 -16.54 16.98
CA SER A 55 -1.51 -15.99 18.33
C SER A 55 -0.08 -15.49 18.55
N GLN A 56 0.91 -16.16 17.96
CA GLN A 56 2.32 -15.74 18.03
C GLN A 56 2.59 -14.48 17.19
N SER A 57 1.78 -14.25 16.16
CA SER A 57 1.92 -13.11 15.25
C SER A 57 0.99 -11.94 15.58
N PHE A 58 0.16 -12.05 16.62
CA PHE A 58 -0.79 -11.02 17.04
C PHE A 58 -0.09 -9.82 17.69
N ASP A 59 -0.51 -8.61 17.33
CA ASP A 59 -0.09 -7.37 17.99
C ASP A 59 -1.12 -6.92 19.03
N PRO A 60 -0.85 -7.06 20.34
CA PRO A 60 -1.80 -6.66 21.38
C PRO A 60 -1.91 -5.15 21.58
N ARG A 61 -1.01 -4.34 21.00
CA ARG A 61 -1.03 -2.87 21.15
C ARG A 61 -1.85 -2.19 20.06
N HIS A 62 -1.75 -2.68 18.82
CA HIS A 62 -2.38 -2.05 17.65
C HIS A 62 -3.47 -2.92 16.98
N GLY A 63 -3.57 -4.20 17.33
CA GLY A 63 -4.42 -5.16 16.64
C GLY A 63 -3.82 -5.67 15.32
N GLY A 64 -4.34 -6.81 14.85
CA GLY A 64 -3.89 -7.46 13.60
C GLY A 64 -2.86 -8.57 13.80
N PHE A 65 -2.46 -9.22 12.70
CA PHE A 65 -1.58 -10.40 12.68
C PHE A 65 -0.41 -10.19 11.72
N GLY A 66 0.75 -10.74 12.06
CA GLY A 66 1.94 -10.75 11.19
C GLY A 66 2.84 -9.53 11.34
N SER A 67 3.83 -9.44 10.46
CA SER A 67 4.50 -8.16 10.16
C SER A 67 3.55 -7.31 9.34
N ALA A 68 3.72 -6.00 9.42
CA ALA A 68 2.74 -5.09 8.91
C ALA A 68 2.90 -4.78 7.41
N PRO A 69 1.87 -4.23 6.74
CA PRO A 69 0.70 -3.58 7.34
C PRO A 69 -0.29 -4.58 7.96
N LYS A 70 -0.57 -4.43 9.27
CA LYS A 70 -1.33 -5.43 10.05
C LYS A 70 -2.84 -5.20 9.93
N PHE A 71 -3.40 -5.44 8.74
CA PHE A 71 -4.84 -5.62 8.66
C PHE A 71 -5.19 -7.02 9.19
N PRO A 72 -6.15 -7.16 10.11
CA PRO A 72 -6.59 -8.49 10.49
C PRO A 72 -7.26 -9.16 9.27
N PRO A 73 -6.68 -10.22 8.70
CA PRO A 73 -7.26 -10.86 7.53
C PRO A 73 -8.63 -11.41 7.94
N SER A 74 -9.68 -11.11 7.16
CA SER A 74 -11.03 -11.63 7.39
C SER A 74 -11.07 -13.15 7.66
N PRO A 75 -10.28 -13.99 6.96
CA PRO A 75 -10.17 -15.42 7.27
C PRO A 75 -9.61 -15.72 8.67
N ALA A 76 -8.62 -14.96 9.15
CA ALA A 76 -8.02 -15.15 10.47
C ALA A 76 -9.01 -14.78 11.58
N LEU A 77 -9.73 -13.65 11.43
CA LEU A 77 -10.78 -13.24 12.36
C LEU A 77 -11.91 -14.27 12.44
N ARG A 78 -12.34 -14.78 11.28
CA ARG A 78 -13.39 -15.81 11.20
C ARG A 78 -12.94 -17.12 11.85
N LEU A 79 -11.70 -17.55 11.60
CA LEU A 79 -11.11 -18.74 12.21
C LEU A 79 -11.10 -18.63 13.74
N MET A 80 -10.63 -17.49 14.29
CA MET A 80 -10.59 -17.28 15.74
C MET A 80 -11.98 -17.26 16.38
N THR A 81 -12.95 -16.66 15.70
CA THR A 81 -14.35 -16.60 16.18
C THR A 81 -14.94 -18.01 16.27
N LEU A 82 -14.78 -18.81 15.21
CA LEU A 82 -15.27 -20.19 15.16
C LEU A 82 -14.55 -21.08 16.17
N PHE A 83 -13.23 -20.92 16.31
CA PHE A 83 -12.43 -21.69 17.25
C PHE A 83 -12.85 -21.44 18.70
N HIS A 84 -13.03 -20.17 19.10
CA HIS A 84 -13.53 -19.83 20.44
C HIS A 84 -14.91 -20.41 20.71
N ALA A 85 -15.85 -20.30 19.76
CA ALA A 85 -17.20 -20.83 19.90
C ALA A 85 -17.22 -22.37 20.12
N GLN A 86 -16.21 -23.08 19.61
CA GLN A 86 -16.12 -24.53 19.70
C GLN A 86 -15.33 -25.03 20.91
N THR A 87 -14.28 -24.31 21.34
CA THR A 87 -13.33 -24.78 22.36
C THR A 87 -13.33 -23.96 23.65
N ALA A 88 -14.04 -22.83 23.67
CA ALA A 88 -13.98 -21.82 24.71
C ALA A 88 -12.56 -21.24 24.94
N ASP A 89 -11.67 -21.27 23.93
CA ASP A 89 -10.31 -20.72 24.02
C ASP A 89 -10.32 -19.22 24.34
N GLU A 90 -9.84 -18.87 25.53
CA GLU A 90 -9.89 -17.49 26.05
C GLU A 90 -8.87 -16.58 25.37
N ARG A 91 -7.78 -17.12 24.82
CA ARG A 91 -6.74 -16.36 24.12
C ARG A 91 -7.23 -15.83 22.76
N SER A 92 -7.95 -16.65 21.99
CA SER A 92 -8.63 -16.23 20.75
C SER A 92 -9.63 -15.12 21.02
N LEU A 93 -10.38 -15.24 22.12
CA LEU A 93 -11.30 -14.22 22.58
C LEU A 93 -10.56 -12.95 23.05
N GLU A 94 -9.45 -13.08 23.76
CA GLU A 94 -8.60 -11.95 24.17
C GLU A 94 -8.06 -11.17 22.97
N MET A 95 -7.63 -11.85 21.88
CA MET A 95 -7.13 -11.19 20.66
C MET A 95 -8.24 -10.54 19.83
N LEU A 96 -9.38 -11.22 19.67
CA LEU A 96 -10.58 -10.64 19.05
C LEU A 96 -11.06 -9.42 19.84
N ARG A 97 -10.96 -9.50 21.17
CA ARG A 97 -11.28 -8.40 22.03
C ARG A 97 -10.06 -7.47 22.30
N GLY A 98 -8.87 -7.71 21.75
CA GLY A 98 -7.76 -6.75 21.79
C GLY A 98 -8.05 -5.55 20.86
N MET A 99 -8.99 -5.75 19.92
CA MET A 99 -9.60 -4.73 19.06
C MET A 99 -10.77 -4.02 19.77
N LYS A 100 -10.66 -3.76 21.08
CA LYS A 100 -11.76 -3.23 21.91
C LYS A 100 -11.93 -1.71 21.86
N ASP A 101 -10.89 -0.97 21.50
CA ASP A 101 -10.86 0.49 21.66
C ASP A 101 -10.51 1.24 20.36
N VAL A 102 -10.65 0.59 19.21
CA VAL A 102 -10.43 1.25 17.91
C VAL A 102 -11.60 2.19 17.64
N THR A 103 -11.39 3.48 17.91
CA THR A 103 -12.36 4.52 17.55
C THR A 103 -12.46 4.64 16.03
N PHE A 104 -13.59 5.15 15.54
CA PHE A 104 -13.73 5.45 14.11
C PHE A 104 -12.59 6.35 13.58
N ASP A 105 -12.10 7.29 14.37
CA ASP A 105 -10.99 8.18 13.97
C ASP A 105 -9.65 7.44 13.91
N ALA A 106 -9.39 6.54 14.87
CA ALA A 106 -8.21 5.67 14.82
C ALA A 106 -8.27 4.72 13.62
N TRP A 107 -9.45 4.21 13.27
CA TRP A 107 -9.65 3.35 12.11
C TRP A 107 -9.41 4.08 10.78
N GLN A 108 -9.85 5.34 10.67
CA GLN A 108 -9.53 6.18 9.52
C GLN A 108 -8.03 6.44 9.40
N ALA A 109 -7.35 6.72 10.52
CA ALA A 109 -5.91 6.99 10.54
C ALA A 109 -5.08 5.76 10.15
N ALA A 110 -5.50 4.55 10.54
CA ALA A 110 -4.81 3.31 10.21
C ALA A 110 -4.68 3.05 8.69
N ALA A 111 -5.64 3.54 7.89
CA ALA A 111 -5.55 3.46 6.42
C ALA A 111 -4.38 4.28 5.84
N PHE A 112 -3.84 5.20 6.61
CA PHE A 112 -2.72 6.08 6.23
C PHE A 112 -1.42 5.74 6.96
N ASP A 113 -1.26 4.53 7.48
CA ASP A 113 -0.01 4.10 8.11
C ASP A 113 1.14 4.10 7.09
N THR A 114 2.22 4.81 7.44
CA THR A 114 3.40 5.04 6.60
C THR A 114 4.66 4.36 7.13
N ARG A 115 4.51 3.40 8.05
CA ARG A 115 5.64 2.69 8.65
C ARG A 115 6.25 1.72 7.63
N VAL A 116 7.57 1.74 7.53
CA VAL A 116 8.37 0.86 6.66
C VAL A 116 8.87 -0.31 7.49
N TYR A 117 8.10 -1.40 7.48
CA TYR A 117 8.37 -2.57 8.32
C TYR A 117 9.52 -3.42 7.81
N TRP A 118 9.80 -3.38 6.51
CA TRP A 118 11.03 -3.93 5.94
C TRP A 118 12.26 -3.33 6.64
N ALA A 119 12.35 -2.00 6.77
CA ALA A 119 13.47 -1.35 7.45
C ALA A 119 13.55 -1.75 8.92
N THR A 120 12.42 -1.78 9.61
CA THR A 120 12.35 -2.19 11.03
C THR A 120 12.87 -3.62 11.25
N THR A 121 12.68 -4.51 10.26
CA THR A 121 13.06 -5.92 10.35
C THR A 121 14.48 -6.17 9.86
N GLU A 122 14.91 -5.50 8.80
CA GLU A 122 16.15 -5.79 8.10
C GLU A 122 17.34 -4.95 8.58
N LEU A 123 17.14 -3.70 9.00
CA LEU A 123 18.24 -2.82 9.42
C LEU A 123 19.10 -3.40 10.57
N PRO A 124 18.54 -4.07 11.61
CA PRO A 124 19.35 -4.72 12.64
C PRO A 124 20.27 -5.82 12.07
N LYS A 125 19.84 -6.55 11.04
CA LYS A 125 20.66 -7.58 10.39
C LYS A 125 21.79 -6.95 9.59
N TYR A 126 21.50 -5.85 8.88
CA TYR A 126 22.51 -5.10 8.13
C TYR A 126 23.53 -4.41 9.05
N ALA A 127 23.12 -3.94 10.23
CA ALA A 127 24.04 -3.43 11.24
C ALA A 127 25.05 -4.49 11.68
N ALA A 128 24.59 -5.71 11.95
CA ALA A 128 25.48 -6.83 12.28
C ALA A 128 26.40 -7.20 11.09
N ALA A 129 25.87 -7.16 9.87
CA ALA A 129 26.64 -7.47 8.65
C ALA A 129 27.69 -6.41 8.32
N LEU A 130 27.52 -5.15 8.75
CA LEU A 130 28.51 -4.09 8.53
C LEU A 130 29.83 -4.39 9.26
N GLU A 131 29.78 -5.01 10.43
CA GLU A 131 30.97 -5.42 11.18
C GLU A 131 31.76 -6.51 10.45
N GLU A 132 31.06 -7.47 9.85
CA GLU A 132 31.68 -8.49 8.99
C GLU A 132 32.26 -7.89 7.71
N LEU A 133 31.55 -6.93 7.10
CA LEU A 133 32.03 -6.20 5.94
C LEU A 133 33.28 -5.39 6.28
N ALA A 134 33.37 -4.79 7.47
CA ALA A 134 34.54 -4.03 7.91
C ALA A 134 35.79 -4.93 8.03
N ARG A 135 35.61 -6.19 8.43
CA ARG A 135 36.69 -7.18 8.52
C ARG A 135 37.15 -7.69 7.16
N THR A 136 36.21 -7.94 6.25
CA THR A 136 36.49 -8.60 4.95
C THR A 136 36.76 -7.61 3.81
N ARG A 137 36.10 -6.44 3.83
CA ARG A 137 36.15 -5.38 2.81
C ARG A 137 36.14 -3.98 3.47
N PRO A 138 37.21 -3.58 4.18
CA PRO A 138 37.21 -2.37 5.02
C PRO A 138 36.82 -1.08 4.27
N LYS A 139 37.33 -0.90 3.04
CA LYS A 139 36.97 0.27 2.21
C LYS A 139 35.48 0.31 1.83
N ALA A 140 34.86 -0.85 1.59
CA ALA A 140 33.43 -0.94 1.30
C ALA A 140 32.60 -0.60 2.54
N ALA A 141 33.01 -1.09 3.71
CA ALA A 141 32.36 -0.75 4.97
C ALA A 141 32.45 0.75 5.29
N GLU A 142 33.62 1.38 5.11
CA GLU A 142 33.79 2.84 5.27
C GLU A 142 32.84 3.63 4.36
N ARG A 143 32.70 3.19 3.10
CA ARG A 143 31.81 3.82 2.12
C ARG A 143 30.32 3.69 2.48
N VAL A 144 29.91 2.55 3.03
CA VAL A 144 28.49 2.26 3.36
C VAL A 144 28.05 2.87 4.70
N ARG A 145 28.98 2.93 5.68
CA ARG A 145 28.71 3.34 7.06
C ARG A 145 27.86 4.61 7.22
N PRO A 146 28.17 5.77 6.58
CA PRO A 146 27.38 6.99 6.80
C PRO A 146 25.91 6.83 6.39
N TYR A 147 25.62 6.02 5.37
CA TYR A 147 24.27 5.77 4.90
C TYR A 147 23.51 4.82 5.82
N LEU A 148 24.18 3.76 6.30
CA LEU A 148 23.56 2.81 7.22
C LEU A 148 23.29 3.44 8.58
N ASP A 149 24.22 4.24 9.10
CA ASP A 149 24.05 4.97 10.37
C ASP A 149 22.83 5.92 10.29
N HIS A 150 22.63 6.58 9.15
CA HIS A 150 21.46 7.42 8.90
C HIS A 150 20.14 6.63 8.93
N LEU A 151 20.12 5.44 8.33
CA LEU A 151 18.95 4.57 8.36
C LEU A 151 18.70 3.97 9.76
N LEU A 152 19.76 3.64 10.51
CA LEU A 152 19.65 3.10 11.87
C LEU A 152 19.14 4.15 12.88
N ALA A 153 19.39 5.43 12.63
CA ALA A 153 18.86 6.54 13.44
C ALA A 153 17.39 6.86 13.14
N TRP A 154 16.84 6.34 12.04
CA TRP A 154 15.48 6.64 11.60
C TRP A 154 14.42 5.83 12.36
N ASN A 155 13.26 6.43 12.61
CA ASN A 155 12.13 5.79 13.29
C ASN A 155 11.34 4.81 12.40
N GLY A 156 11.70 4.69 11.12
CA GLY A 156 11.02 3.82 10.16
C GLY A 156 9.72 4.37 9.60
N GLU A 157 9.34 5.64 9.86
CA GLU A 157 8.12 6.24 9.32
C GLU A 157 8.41 7.20 8.16
N ILE A 158 7.63 7.09 7.09
CA ILE A 158 7.68 8.08 5.99
C ILE A 158 7.02 9.37 6.49
N ALA A 159 7.79 10.45 6.43
CA ALA A 159 7.38 11.81 6.76
C ALA A 159 7.94 12.77 5.70
N ALA A 160 7.34 13.96 5.56
CA ALA A 160 7.69 14.90 4.48
C ALA A 160 9.17 15.32 4.50
N ASP A 161 9.75 15.47 5.69
CA ASP A 161 11.14 15.85 5.92
C ASP A 161 12.10 14.64 6.05
N SER A 162 11.58 13.41 5.97
CA SER A 162 12.38 12.20 6.18
C SER A 162 13.28 11.91 4.97
N THR A 163 14.56 12.24 5.11
CA THR A 163 15.58 11.89 4.12
C THR A 163 15.96 10.41 4.20
N ALA A 164 15.83 9.79 5.38
CA ALA A 164 16.04 8.36 5.58
C ALA A 164 14.99 7.52 4.84
N ALA A 165 13.73 7.96 4.79
CA ALA A 165 12.69 7.30 4.00
C ALA A 165 13.04 7.28 2.51
N THR A 166 13.56 8.41 1.98
CA THR A 166 14.00 8.50 0.57
C THR A 166 15.15 7.53 0.29
N LEU A 167 16.17 7.54 1.15
CA LEU A 167 17.32 6.64 1.02
C LEU A 167 16.90 5.17 1.10
N CYS A 168 16.00 4.82 2.04
CA CYS A 168 15.50 3.47 2.22
C CYS A 168 14.72 2.98 0.99
N HIS A 169 13.84 3.81 0.42
CA HIS A 169 13.15 3.49 -0.83
C HIS A 169 14.11 3.30 -2.00
N ALA A 170 15.08 4.21 -2.17
CA ALA A 170 16.07 4.10 -3.24
C ALA A 170 16.91 2.83 -3.11
N TRP A 171 17.28 2.45 -1.87
CA TRP A 171 17.99 1.21 -1.62
C TRP A 171 17.12 -0.02 -1.91
N TYR A 172 15.86 -0.01 -1.49
CA TYR A 172 14.92 -1.08 -1.81
C TYR A 172 14.79 -1.28 -3.33
N GLU A 173 14.58 -0.20 -4.10
CA GLU A 173 14.55 -0.28 -5.57
C GLU A 173 15.88 -0.74 -6.17
N GLN A 174 17.01 -0.43 -5.54
CA GLN A 174 18.32 -0.92 -5.98
C GLN A 174 18.41 -2.44 -5.84
N LEU A 175 17.93 -2.99 -4.72
CA LEU A 175 17.97 -4.41 -4.40
C LEU A 175 16.93 -5.24 -5.18
N TYR A 176 15.68 -4.78 -5.22
CA TYR A 176 14.53 -5.52 -5.75
C TYR A 176 14.15 -5.11 -7.18
N GLY A 177 14.68 -3.97 -7.64
CA GLY A 177 14.38 -3.41 -8.96
C GLY A 177 13.11 -2.54 -9.01
N PRO A 178 12.87 -1.89 -10.16
CA PRO A 178 11.74 -0.97 -10.35
C PRO A 178 10.46 -1.69 -10.82
N GLY A 179 10.47 -3.02 -10.88
CA GLY A 179 9.31 -3.80 -11.33
C GLY A 179 8.17 -3.72 -10.32
N TYR A 180 6.94 -3.89 -10.79
CA TYR A 180 5.77 -4.05 -9.92
C TYR A 180 5.45 -5.55 -9.76
N PRO A 181 5.25 -6.06 -8.53
CA PRO A 181 5.26 -5.32 -7.26
C PRO A 181 6.67 -5.04 -6.70
N GLY A 182 7.71 -5.75 -7.15
CA GLY A 182 9.09 -5.52 -6.69
C GLY A 182 9.45 -6.32 -5.42
N GLU A 183 9.04 -7.59 -5.37
CA GLU A 183 9.19 -8.46 -4.20
C GLU A 183 10.41 -9.41 -4.27
N GLN A 184 11.05 -9.49 -5.44
CA GLN A 184 12.16 -10.40 -5.70
C GLN A 184 13.48 -9.63 -5.71
N LEU A 185 14.46 -10.10 -4.94
CA LEU A 185 15.82 -9.58 -5.04
C LEU A 185 16.36 -9.85 -6.44
N ARG A 186 17.12 -8.90 -6.99
CA ARG A 186 17.88 -9.14 -8.22
C ARG A 186 18.96 -10.19 -7.96
N ASP A 187 19.25 -11.02 -8.96
CA ASP A 187 20.19 -12.15 -8.89
C ASP A 187 21.54 -11.78 -8.24
N GLN A 188 22.07 -10.59 -8.56
CA GLN A 188 23.34 -10.09 -8.02
C GLN A 188 23.36 -9.83 -6.50
N TYR A 189 22.20 -9.82 -5.85
CA TYR A 189 22.04 -9.61 -4.41
C TYR A 189 21.56 -10.86 -3.67
N GLU A 190 21.16 -11.91 -4.39
CA GLU A 190 20.63 -13.11 -3.77
C GLU A 190 21.73 -13.85 -3.00
N GLY A 191 21.54 -14.04 -1.69
CA GLY A 191 22.52 -14.68 -0.81
C GLY A 191 23.80 -13.87 -0.52
N ASP A 192 23.97 -12.67 -1.10
CA ASP A 192 25.17 -11.83 -0.92
C ASP A 192 24.85 -10.56 -0.13
N VAL A 193 24.88 -10.68 1.21
CA VAL A 193 24.64 -9.56 2.13
C VAL A 193 25.68 -8.43 1.98
N PRO A 194 27.00 -8.70 1.81
CA PRO A 194 27.98 -7.67 1.44
C PRO A 194 27.56 -6.87 0.19
N ALA A 195 27.13 -7.52 -0.89
CA ALA A 195 26.66 -6.84 -2.08
C ALA A 195 25.40 -6.01 -1.81
N GLN A 196 24.47 -6.50 -0.97
CA GLN A 196 23.29 -5.73 -0.57
C GLN A 196 23.66 -4.44 0.17
N LEU A 197 24.61 -4.50 1.10
CA LEU A 197 25.17 -3.33 1.81
C LEU A 197 25.85 -2.36 0.83
N GLU A 198 26.66 -2.86 -0.09
CA GLU A 198 27.27 -1.99 -1.13
C GLU A 198 26.20 -1.36 -2.04
N GLY A 199 25.07 -2.06 -2.25
CA GLY A 199 23.87 -1.53 -2.92
C GLY A 199 23.29 -0.29 -2.26
N LEU A 200 23.43 -0.13 -0.93
CA LEU A 200 23.01 1.08 -0.22
C LEU A 200 23.83 2.30 -0.66
N ALA A 201 25.15 2.14 -0.76
CA ALA A 201 26.02 3.21 -1.24
C ALA A 201 25.72 3.59 -2.70
N VAL A 202 25.46 2.59 -3.56
CA VAL A 202 25.04 2.83 -4.95
C VAL A 202 23.74 3.62 -5.03
N ALA A 203 22.75 3.29 -4.19
CA ALA A 203 21.49 4.01 -4.13
C ALA A 203 21.67 5.48 -3.68
N ALA A 204 22.48 5.70 -2.64
CA ALA A 204 22.80 7.04 -2.13
C ALA A 204 23.51 7.89 -3.20
N GLU A 205 24.53 7.33 -3.86
CA GLU A 205 25.28 8.02 -4.92
C GLU A 205 24.40 8.36 -6.13
N ARG A 206 23.44 7.50 -6.46
CA ARG A 206 22.46 7.79 -7.50
C ARG A 206 21.55 8.95 -7.11
N LEU A 207 21.12 9.03 -5.85
CA LEU A 207 20.36 10.17 -5.34
C LEU A 207 21.21 11.45 -5.40
N GLU A 208 22.46 11.40 -4.94
CA GLU A 208 23.41 12.52 -5.00
C GLU A 208 23.57 13.04 -6.45
N ALA A 209 23.82 12.14 -7.41
CA ALA A 209 23.96 12.52 -8.81
C ALA A 209 22.69 13.13 -9.41
N LEU A 210 21.51 12.66 -8.99
CA LEU A 210 20.24 13.14 -9.52
C LEU A 210 19.71 14.39 -8.82
N HIS A 211 20.07 14.63 -7.56
CA HIS A 211 19.44 15.68 -6.75
C HIS A 211 20.42 16.65 -6.12
N GLY A 212 21.73 16.44 -6.30
CA GLY A 212 22.79 17.23 -5.65
C GLY A 212 22.94 16.96 -4.15
N SER A 213 22.20 15.98 -3.63
CA SER A 213 22.31 15.45 -2.28
C SER A 213 21.67 14.06 -2.21
N TRP A 214 22.23 13.14 -1.45
CA TRP A 214 21.54 11.90 -1.08
C TRP A 214 20.50 12.11 0.05
N GLN A 215 20.55 13.24 0.76
CA GLN A 215 19.63 13.60 1.84
C GLN A 215 18.43 14.41 1.33
N VAL A 216 17.66 13.83 0.39
CA VAL A 216 16.49 14.51 -0.19
C VAL A 216 15.25 14.29 0.69
N PRO A 217 14.53 15.34 1.13
CA PRO A 217 13.27 15.18 1.87
C PRO A 217 12.21 14.44 1.07
N TYR A 218 11.53 13.46 1.68
CA TYR A 218 10.56 12.61 0.99
C TYR A 218 9.44 13.40 0.31
N GLY A 219 8.88 14.40 1.00
CA GLY A 219 7.76 15.20 0.48
C GLY A 219 8.12 16.12 -0.69
N GLU A 220 9.40 16.42 -0.87
CA GLU A 220 9.89 17.16 -2.04
C GLU A 220 10.00 16.28 -3.28
N LEU A 221 10.37 15.00 -3.07
CA LEU A 221 10.61 14.05 -4.14
C LEU A 221 9.34 13.30 -4.56
N TYR A 222 8.53 12.83 -3.61
CA TYR A 222 7.38 11.96 -3.84
C TYR A 222 6.07 12.76 -3.87
N ARG A 223 5.43 12.79 -5.04
CA ARG A 223 4.37 13.74 -5.37
C ARG A 223 3.17 13.05 -6.02
N ILE A 224 2.03 13.73 -6.00
CA ILE A 224 0.89 13.44 -6.85
C ILE A 224 0.61 14.63 -7.76
N GLN A 225 0.37 14.34 -9.04
CA GLN A 225 0.04 15.32 -10.06
C GLN A 225 -0.90 14.66 -11.07
N ARG A 226 -1.98 15.36 -11.44
CA ARG A 226 -2.90 14.94 -12.51
C ARG A 226 -3.23 16.16 -13.36
N ARG A 227 -2.78 16.17 -14.61
CA ARG A 227 -2.94 17.34 -15.51
C ARG A 227 -3.89 17.11 -16.66
N THR A 228 -3.99 15.89 -17.15
CA THR A 228 -4.72 15.56 -18.37
C THR A 228 -5.56 14.29 -18.18
N HIS A 229 -6.54 14.10 -19.05
CA HIS A 229 -7.20 12.82 -19.17
C HIS A 229 -6.23 11.84 -19.81
N VAL A 230 -5.82 10.83 -19.05
CA VAL A 230 -4.92 9.78 -19.51
C VAL A 230 -5.63 8.45 -19.30
N VAL A 231 -5.75 7.67 -20.37
CA VAL A 231 -6.42 6.35 -20.35
C VAL A 231 -5.40 5.23 -20.10
N ASP A 232 -4.15 5.43 -20.53
CA ASP A 232 -3.07 4.44 -20.43
C ASP A 232 -1.87 5.01 -19.66
N LEU A 233 -1.30 4.21 -18.75
CA LEU A 233 -0.15 4.58 -17.94
C LEU A 233 1.06 5.01 -18.80
N VAL A 234 1.20 4.47 -20.01
CA VAL A 234 2.31 4.83 -20.93
C VAL A 234 2.24 6.28 -21.42
N ASP A 235 1.06 6.88 -21.38
CA ASP A 235 0.81 8.27 -21.80
C ASP A 235 0.88 9.26 -20.63
N LEU A 236 1.13 8.78 -19.40
CA LEU A 236 1.36 9.66 -18.27
C LEU A 236 2.59 10.53 -18.53
N ARG A 237 2.38 11.84 -18.41
CA ARG A 237 3.43 12.85 -18.49
C ARG A 237 3.35 13.72 -17.25
N PHE A 238 4.48 13.88 -16.58
CA PHE A 238 4.62 14.73 -15.41
C PHE A 238 5.50 15.93 -15.72
N ASP A 239 5.35 16.97 -14.91
CA ASP A 239 6.04 18.25 -15.09
C ASP A 239 6.43 18.81 -13.73
N ASP A 240 7.74 18.86 -13.49
CA ASP A 240 8.33 19.35 -12.23
C ASP A 240 8.05 20.82 -11.95
N ALA A 241 7.79 21.61 -13.00
CA ALA A 241 7.46 23.03 -12.87
C ALA A 241 5.98 23.27 -12.57
N ALA A 242 5.11 22.29 -12.84
CA ALA A 242 3.69 22.40 -12.57
C ALA A 242 3.34 22.07 -11.11
N ASP A 243 2.17 22.54 -10.67
CA ASP A 243 1.66 22.25 -9.34
C ASP A 243 1.55 20.75 -9.11
N SER A 244 1.94 20.35 -7.91
CA SER A 244 1.84 18.98 -7.41
C SER A 244 1.69 19.03 -5.89
N LEU A 245 1.20 17.95 -5.30
CA LEU A 245 1.08 17.82 -3.85
C LEU A 245 2.04 16.74 -3.34
N PRO A 246 2.60 16.86 -2.12
CA PRO A 246 3.36 15.76 -1.52
C PRO A 246 2.45 14.55 -1.31
N LEU A 247 2.95 13.35 -1.56
CA LEU A 247 2.25 12.11 -1.25
C LEU A 247 3.20 11.21 -0.46
N LEU A 248 2.85 10.96 0.80
CA LEU A 248 3.73 10.32 1.79
C LEU A 248 3.47 8.82 1.95
N ALA A 249 3.00 8.18 0.88
CA ALA A 249 2.74 6.74 0.81
C ALA A 249 3.99 5.98 0.35
N GLY A 250 4.07 4.67 0.60
CA GLY A 250 5.24 3.85 0.26
C GLY A 250 4.90 2.57 -0.51
N HIS A 251 5.92 1.80 -0.88
CA HIS A 251 5.71 0.56 -1.65
C HIS A 251 5.17 -0.55 -0.72
N GLY A 252 4.14 -1.27 -1.17
CA GLY A 252 3.52 -2.35 -0.41
C GLY A 252 4.50 -3.44 0.06
N PRO A 253 5.41 -3.93 -0.80
CA PRO A 253 6.44 -4.91 -0.43
C PRO A 253 7.42 -4.49 0.66
N MET A 254 7.49 -3.19 0.96
CA MET A 254 8.27 -2.66 2.09
C MET A 254 7.50 -2.73 3.43
N GLY A 255 6.27 -3.26 3.41
CA GLY A 255 5.36 -3.36 4.55
C GLY A 255 4.52 -2.12 4.80
N VAL A 256 4.45 -1.17 3.87
CA VAL A 256 3.71 0.09 4.06
C VAL A 256 2.21 -0.13 3.80
N ALA A 257 1.34 0.29 4.72
CA ALA A 257 -0.11 0.15 4.55
C ALA A 257 -0.65 1.14 3.50
N PHE A 258 -0.26 2.40 3.66
CA PHE A 258 -0.62 3.45 2.73
C PHE A 258 0.22 3.32 1.47
N THR A 259 -0.27 2.50 0.54
CA THR A 259 0.50 2.06 -0.61
C THR A 259 0.39 3.03 -1.79
N GLU A 260 1.54 3.42 -2.32
CA GLU A 260 1.68 4.14 -3.59
C GLU A 260 3.01 3.78 -4.24
N TYR A 261 3.01 3.66 -5.56
CA TYR A 261 4.16 3.40 -6.42
C TYR A 261 4.38 4.60 -7.33
N TYR A 262 5.63 4.99 -7.47
CA TYR A 262 5.99 6.25 -8.11
C TYR A 262 6.80 6.06 -9.38
N SER A 263 6.74 7.06 -10.25
CA SER A 263 7.64 7.17 -11.38
C SER A 263 9.10 7.25 -10.90
N PRO A 264 10.06 6.73 -11.67
CA PRO A 264 11.47 6.96 -11.37
C PRO A 264 11.84 8.43 -11.55
N SER A 265 12.89 8.86 -10.85
CA SER A 265 13.65 10.05 -11.20
C SER A 265 14.55 9.73 -12.40
N ILE A 266 14.43 10.50 -13.48
CA ILE A 266 15.18 10.30 -14.72
C ILE A 266 15.71 11.66 -15.20
N ASP A 267 17.00 11.70 -15.50
CA ASP A 267 17.64 12.83 -16.16
C ASP A 267 18.53 12.28 -17.29
N ILE A 268 18.11 12.49 -18.52
CA ILE A 268 18.86 12.16 -19.73
C ILE A 268 19.07 13.49 -20.46
N PRO A 269 20.32 14.02 -20.50
CA PRO A 269 20.61 15.30 -21.12
C PRO A 269 20.01 15.41 -22.51
N LEU A 270 19.32 16.52 -22.76
CA LEU A 270 18.64 16.84 -24.03
C LEU A 270 17.44 15.94 -24.42
N VAL A 271 17.06 14.95 -23.61
CA VAL A 271 15.95 14.02 -23.90
C VAL A 271 14.81 14.16 -22.91
N ILE A 272 15.06 13.99 -21.62
CA ILE A 272 14.04 14.04 -20.58
C ILE A 272 14.67 14.43 -19.24
N SER A 273 13.99 15.30 -18.49
CA SER A 273 14.36 15.63 -17.11
C SER A 273 13.10 15.61 -16.25
N GLN A 274 13.00 14.61 -15.39
CA GLN A 274 11.98 14.45 -14.37
C GLN A 274 12.68 14.06 -13.08
N ARG A 275 12.98 15.06 -12.25
CA ARG A 275 13.67 14.87 -10.97
C ARG A 275 12.67 14.35 -9.93
N ARG A 276 11.45 14.87 -9.88
CA ARG A 276 10.45 14.39 -8.92
C ARG A 276 9.86 13.04 -9.34
N ARG A 277 9.29 12.35 -8.37
CA ARG A 277 8.67 11.04 -8.50
C ARG A 277 7.17 11.19 -8.28
N TYR A 278 6.38 10.76 -9.25
CA TYR A 278 4.94 10.97 -9.25
C TYR A 278 4.18 9.66 -9.09
N ALA A 279 3.13 9.67 -8.30
CA ALA A 279 2.19 8.57 -8.12
C ALA A 279 1.67 8.03 -9.46
N ILE A 280 1.79 6.72 -9.67
CA ILE A 280 1.33 6.01 -10.88
C ILE A 280 0.29 4.95 -10.51
N VAL A 281 0.56 4.16 -9.47
CA VAL A 281 -0.27 3.02 -9.05
C VAL A 281 -0.33 3.01 -7.54
N GLY A 282 -1.47 2.71 -6.96
CA GLY A 282 -1.60 2.63 -5.51
C GLY A 282 -3.01 2.92 -5.05
N THR A 283 -3.13 3.90 -4.18
CA THR A 283 -4.39 4.20 -3.50
C THR A 283 -5.41 4.74 -4.51
N SER A 284 -6.48 3.98 -4.77
CA SER A 284 -7.53 4.34 -5.74
C SER A 284 -8.87 4.71 -5.09
N TYR A 285 -9.23 4.03 -4.01
CA TYR A 285 -10.38 4.33 -3.16
C TYR A 285 -10.06 3.91 -1.73
N LEU A 286 -10.31 4.79 -0.77
CA LEU A 286 -10.24 4.48 0.66
C LEU A 286 -11.59 4.74 1.29
N ALA A 287 -12.00 3.86 2.19
CA ALA A 287 -13.16 4.08 3.04
C ALA A 287 -12.99 3.42 4.40
N ALA A 288 -13.58 4.04 5.40
CA ALA A 288 -13.74 3.51 6.74
C ALA A 288 -15.22 3.60 7.11
N TRP A 289 -15.74 2.54 7.72
CA TRP A 289 -17.11 2.49 8.21
C TRP A 289 -17.16 2.01 9.66
N GLU A 290 -18.09 2.58 10.42
CA GLU A 290 -18.47 2.15 11.76
C GLU A 290 -19.96 1.83 11.76
N PHE A 291 -20.31 0.64 12.24
CA PHE A 291 -21.68 0.16 12.34
C PHE A 291 -22.11 0.15 13.81
N ALA A 292 -23.11 0.96 14.15
CA ALA A 292 -23.67 1.03 15.50
C ALA A 292 -25.20 0.88 15.46
N PRO A 293 -25.84 0.50 16.58
CA PRO A 293 -27.31 0.47 16.66
C PRO A 293 -27.98 1.82 16.33
N SER A 294 -27.27 2.93 16.53
CA SER A 294 -27.72 4.30 16.20
C SER A 294 -27.59 4.66 14.72
N GLY A 295 -26.91 3.84 13.91
CA GLY A 295 -26.71 4.06 12.48
C GLY A 295 -25.29 3.76 12.01
N VAL A 296 -25.01 4.13 10.75
CA VAL A 296 -23.70 3.95 10.10
C VAL A 296 -22.98 5.28 10.02
N ARG A 297 -21.71 5.28 10.41
CA ARG A 297 -20.75 6.36 10.11
C ARG A 297 -19.80 5.87 9.02
N GLY A 298 -19.46 6.77 8.11
CA GLY A 298 -18.60 6.45 6.97
C GLY A 298 -17.77 7.66 6.60
N ALA A 299 -16.56 7.39 6.12
CA ALA A 299 -15.68 8.38 5.54
C ALA A 299 -14.94 7.74 4.38
N SER A 300 -14.75 8.46 3.28
CA SER A 300 -14.08 7.93 2.10
C SER A 300 -13.30 8.97 1.33
N LEU A 301 -12.51 8.49 0.37
CA LEU A 301 -11.64 9.30 -0.47
C LEU A 301 -11.51 8.64 -1.83
N ILE A 302 -11.65 9.44 -2.89
CA ILE A 302 -11.30 9.06 -4.26
C ILE A 302 -10.20 10.03 -4.70
N PRO A 303 -8.91 9.63 -4.63
CA PRO A 303 -7.79 10.57 -4.81
C PRO A 303 -7.82 11.38 -6.09
N PHE A 304 -8.27 10.74 -7.18
CA PHE A 304 -8.35 11.35 -8.51
C PHE A 304 -9.72 11.97 -8.80
N GLY A 305 -10.49 12.33 -7.77
CA GLY A 305 -11.79 12.97 -7.95
C GLY A 305 -12.86 12.05 -8.57
N ALA A 306 -14.10 12.56 -8.62
CA ALA A 306 -15.25 11.81 -9.12
C ALA A 306 -15.49 11.99 -10.64
N SER A 307 -14.64 12.75 -11.33
CA SER A 307 -14.73 12.98 -12.77
C SER A 307 -13.40 12.74 -13.45
N SER A 308 -13.46 12.23 -14.68
CA SER A 308 -12.30 12.07 -15.56
C SER A 308 -12.13 13.24 -16.54
N ASP A 309 -13.06 14.20 -16.55
CA ASP A 309 -13.02 15.41 -17.38
C ASP A 309 -12.07 16.45 -16.74
N PRO A 310 -10.97 16.85 -17.42
CA PRO A 310 -10.03 17.85 -16.89
C PRO A 310 -10.65 19.22 -16.60
N GLN A 311 -11.80 19.54 -17.19
CA GLN A 311 -12.53 20.80 -16.93
C GLN A 311 -13.49 20.70 -15.74
N SER A 312 -13.75 19.50 -15.24
CA SER A 312 -14.64 19.31 -14.10
C SER A 312 -14.00 19.81 -12.81
N PRO A 313 -14.75 20.50 -11.93
CA PRO A 313 -14.26 20.82 -10.59
C PRO A 313 -13.96 19.55 -9.77
N HIS A 314 -14.50 18.39 -10.16
CA HIS A 314 -14.29 17.09 -9.51
C HIS A 314 -13.19 16.23 -10.15
N PHE A 315 -12.24 16.86 -10.87
CA PHE A 315 -11.15 16.15 -11.55
C PHE A 315 -9.98 15.79 -10.62
N LEU A 316 -9.66 16.64 -9.63
CA LEU A 316 -8.56 16.41 -8.67
C LEU A 316 -8.86 17.06 -7.31
N ASP A 317 -10.13 17.36 -7.03
CA ASP A 317 -10.59 18.08 -5.83
C ASP A 317 -10.30 17.36 -4.52
N GLN A 318 -10.02 16.07 -4.59
CA GLN A 318 -9.75 15.22 -3.43
C GLN A 318 -8.27 14.87 -3.24
N ALA A 319 -7.36 15.23 -4.16
CA ALA A 319 -5.94 14.92 -3.99
C ALA A 319 -5.32 15.62 -2.76
N LYS A 320 -5.84 16.79 -2.40
CA LYS A 320 -5.44 17.49 -1.17
C LYS A 320 -5.80 16.68 0.08
N LEU A 321 -6.96 16.03 0.11
CA LEU A 321 -7.35 15.16 1.22
C LEU A 321 -6.42 13.95 1.32
N LEU A 322 -6.03 13.36 0.19
CA LEU A 322 -5.03 12.28 0.15
C LEU A 322 -3.68 12.74 0.71
N SER A 323 -3.17 13.87 0.22
CA SER A 323 -1.90 14.47 0.65
C SER A 323 -1.89 14.78 2.15
N GLU A 324 -3.01 15.27 2.68
CA GLU A 324 -3.21 15.55 4.11
C GLU A 324 -3.56 14.32 4.96
N ARG A 325 -3.69 13.13 4.35
CA ARG A 325 -4.10 11.87 5.01
C ARG A 325 -5.46 12.00 5.73
N ARG A 326 -6.45 12.52 5.01
CA ARG A 326 -7.81 12.78 5.52
C ARG A 326 -8.86 12.14 4.62
N LEU A 327 -9.92 11.61 5.24
CA LEU A 327 -11.12 11.16 4.53
C LEU A 327 -12.22 12.22 4.65
N LYS A 328 -13.11 12.29 3.65
CA LYS A 328 -14.33 13.11 3.73
C LYS A 328 -15.48 12.27 4.28
N PRO A 329 -16.40 12.84 5.08
CA PRO A 329 -17.54 12.10 5.61
C PRO A 329 -18.50 11.66 4.49
N GLU A 330 -19.03 10.45 4.62
CA GLU A 330 -20.09 9.92 3.78
C GLU A 330 -21.47 10.26 4.31
N ARG A 331 -22.47 10.19 3.43
CA ARG A 331 -23.86 10.58 3.69
C ARG A 331 -24.75 9.39 3.37
N PHE A 332 -25.48 8.90 4.37
CA PHE A 332 -26.29 7.69 4.24
C PHE A 332 -27.79 7.99 4.23
N THR A 333 -28.25 9.02 4.95
CA THR A 333 -29.69 9.29 5.07
C THR A 333 -30.20 10.25 3.98
N PRO A 334 -31.47 10.14 3.56
CA PRO A 334 -32.07 11.08 2.61
C PRO A 334 -31.95 12.54 3.03
N GLN A 335 -32.05 12.83 4.33
CA GLN A 335 -31.88 14.18 4.88
C GLN A 335 -30.44 14.66 4.75
N GLN A 336 -29.44 13.82 5.04
CA GLN A 336 -28.02 14.14 4.86
C GLN A 336 -27.69 14.42 3.39
N VAL A 337 -28.20 13.59 2.48
CA VAL A 337 -28.00 13.76 1.03
C VAL A 337 -28.66 15.05 0.55
N SER A 338 -29.93 15.26 0.88
CA SER A 338 -30.70 16.43 0.44
C SER A 338 -30.11 17.75 0.93
N ARG A 339 -29.65 17.80 2.19
CA ARG A 339 -29.04 19.01 2.78
C ARG A 339 -27.78 19.48 2.05
N HIS A 340 -27.08 18.57 1.36
CA HIS A 340 -25.81 18.86 0.72
C HIS A 340 -25.82 18.60 -0.78
N ALA A 341 -27.00 18.45 -1.38
CA ALA A 341 -27.13 18.28 -2.82
C ALA A 341 -26.79 19.58 -3.54
N VAL A 342 -25.88 19.52 -4.51
CA VAL A 342 -25.54 20.66 -5.39
C VAL A 342 -26.45 20.67 -6.62
N ARG A 343 -26.84 19.50 -7.11
CA ARG A 343 -27.75 19.31 -8.24
C ARG A 343 -28.65 18.11 -7.97
N THR A 344 -29.92 18.25 -8.29
CA THR A 344 -30.90 17.15 -8.31
C THR A 344 -31.37 16.92 -9.73
N TYR A 345 -31.59 15.66 -10.11
CA TYR A 345 -32.09 15.28 -11.42
C TYR A 345 -33.24 14.28 -11.25
N ARG A 346 -34.22 14.33 -12.15
CA ARG A 346 -35.28 13.33 -12.27
C ARG A 346 -35.18 12.74 -13.69
N PRO A 347 -34.86 11.44 -13.83
CA PRO A 347 -34.65 10.79 -15.12
C PRO A 347 -35.82 10.89 -16.07
#